data_AF-A0A6J1W4U7-F1
#
_entry.id   AF-A0A6J1W4U7-F1
#
_cell.length_a   1.000
_cell.length_b   1.000
_cell.length_c   1.000
_cell.angle_alpha   90.00
_cell.angle_beta   90.00
_cell.angle_gamma   90.00
#
_symmetry.space_group_name_H-M   'P 1'
#
loop_
_entity.id
_entity.type
_entity.pdbx_description
1 polymer ?
#
loop_
_entity_poly.entity_id
_entity_poly.type
_entity_poly.pdbx_seq_one_letter_code
_entity_poly.pdbx_strand_id
1 'polypeptide(L)'
;LLFWAFQIMGYKVDLLGAHVYDPERKAYYPNFTHLLIRVILEGQTYIVDGGFGVDYQMRQPMELISEKNQPQAPGIFCFTEKDGVWYLHKAKRKKFRMDSENKILCSDVVKNMTCKNIYLFTLQPKTIDDFQPACLQLQTDPNSMFLRKSVCSLQTTDGVLVLIGWVLIETKYKDDMDLVVSKVLTGEEVQKILKERFKIQLDKRFVPLNTCSVHRF
;
A
#
# COMPACT_ATOMS: atom_id res chain seq x y z
N LEU A 1 2.94 3.82 15.44
CA LEU A 1 1.63 4.10 16.09
C LEU A 1 0.83 2.83 16.35
N LEU A 2 0.42 2.07 15.32
CA LEU A 2 -0.43 0.87 15.51
C LEU A 2 0.21 -0.19 16.43
N PHE A 3 1.53 -0.42 16.29
CA PHE A 3 2.29 -1.29 17.18
C PHE A 3 2.13 -0.92 18.66
N TRP A 4 2.34 0.36 19.00
CA TRP A 4 2.15 0.87 20.36
C TRP A 4 0.71 0.67 20.87
N ALA A 5 -0.30 0.94 20.03
CA ALA A 5 -1.68 0.75 20.43
C ALA A 5 -1.97 -0.72 20.78
N PHE A 6 -1.50 -1.67 19.97
CA PHE A 6 -1.63 -3.10 20.26
C PHE A 6 -0.91 -3.52 21.54
N GLN A 7 0.29 -2.98 21.80
CA GLN A 7 1.01 -3.25 23.05
C GLN A 7 0.21 -2.78 24.27
N ILE A 8 -0.35 -1.57 24.24
CA ILE A 8 -1.17 -1.03 25.34
C ILE A 8 -2.44 -1.84 25.54
N MET A 9 -3.02 -2.38 24.47
CA MET A 9 -4.18 -3.28 24.55
C MET A 9 -3.83 -4.70 25.03
N GLY A 10 -2.55 -5.02 25.24
CA GLY A 10 -2.09 -6.30 25.78
C GLY A 10 -1.85 -7.39 24.73
N TYR A 11 -1.83 -7.06 23.44
CA TYR A 11 -1.49 -8.03 22.40
C TYR A 11 0.01 -8.36 22.43
N LYS A 12 0.36 -9.62 22.15
CA LYS A 12 1.73 -10.04 21.91
C LYS A 12 2.13 -9.65 20.49
N VAL A 13 2.99 -8.64 20.36
CA VAL A 13 3.37 -8.06 19.07
C VAL A 13 4.87 -7.85 18.91
N ASP A 14 5.34 -7.96 17.66
CA ASP A 14 6.72 -7.67 17.26
C ASP A 14 6.72 -6.80 15.99
N LEU A 15 7.75 -5.97 15.81
CA LEU A 15 8.00 -5.30 14.54
C LEU A 15 8.80 -6.22 13.61
N LEU A 16 8.50 -6.16 12.31
CA LEU A 16 9.25 -6.86 11.26
C LEU A 16 9.64 -5.85 10.16
N GLY A 17 10.78 -6.10 9.52
CA GLY A 17 11.23 -5.34 8.35
C GLY A 17 10.93 -6.07 7.04
N ALA A 18 10.39 -5.34 6.06
CA ALA A 18 10.04 -5.85 4.76
C ALA A 18 10.72 -5.10 3.60
N HIS A 19 11.05 -5.86 2.56
CA HIS A 19 11.66 -5.40 1.32
C HIS A 19 10.55 -5.25 0.29
N VAL A 20 10.32 -4.03 -0.20
CA VAL A 20 9.24 -3.75 -1.16
C VAL A 20 9.64 -4.22 -2.56
N TYR A 21 8.69 -4.75 -3.32
CA TYR A 21 8.89 -5.13 -4.72
C TYR A 21 8.87 -3.89 -5.63
N ASP A 22 9.88 -3.73 -6.46
CA ASP A 22 9.92 -2.73 -7.53
C ASP A 22 9.57 -3.39 -8.88
N PRO A 23 8.40 -3.10 -9.46
CA PRO A 23 8.00 -3.69 -10.74
C PRO A 23 8.83 -3.22 -11.93
N GLU A 24 9.48 -2.05 -11.87
CA GLU A 24 10.37 -1.58 -12.94
C GLU A 24 11.65 -2.40 -12.97
N ARG A 25 12.22 -2.67 -11.79
CA ARG A 25 13.42 -3.51 -11.63
C ARG A 25 13.13 -5.00 -11.69
N LYS A 26 11.84 -5.38 -11.55
CA LYS A 26 11.38 -6.76 -11.38
C LYS A 26 12.11 -7.47 -10.23
N ALA A 27 12.37 -6.72 -9.15
CA ALA A 27 13.17 -7.18 -8.02
C ALA A 27 12.70 -6.50 -6.73
N TYR A 28 12.99 -7.12 -5.59
CA TYR A 28 12.78 -6.50 -4.28
C TYR A 28 13.94 -5.56 -3.95
N TYR A 29 13.67 -4.50 -3.19
CA TYR A 29 14.74 -3.64 -2.69
C TYR A 29 15.71 -4.42 -1.80
N PRO A 30 17.04 -4.18 -1.89
CA PRO A 30 18.02 -4.92 -1.10
C PRO A 30 17.92 -4.61 0.39
N ASN A 31 17.54 -3.39 0.75
CA ASN A 31 17.29 -2.99 2.13
C ASN A 31 15.80 -3.12 2.45
N PHE A 32 15.47 -3.48 3.70
CA PHE A 32 14.09 -3.36 4.16
C PHE A 32 13.74 -1.87 4.32
N THR A 33 12.65 -1.47 3.70
CA THR A 33 12.18 -0.07 3.70
C THR A 33 10.75 0.05 4.20
N HIS A 34 10.15 -1.07 4.61
CA HIS A 34 8.76 -1.15 5.05
C HIS A 34 8.66 -1.84 6.41
N LEU A 35 7.75 -1.36 7.24
CA LEU A 35 7.55 -1.83 8.62
C LEU A 35 6.23 -2.60 8.69
N LEU A 36 6.29 -3.81 9.22
CA LEU A 36 5.13 -4.67 9.47
C LEU A 36 5.02 -4.98 10.96
N ILE A 37 3.84 -5.43 11.38
CA ILE A 37 3.58 -5.89 12.75
C ILE A 37 3.23 -7.37 12.71
N ARG A 38 3.93 -8.19 13.48
CA ARG A 38 3.52 -9.55 13.81
C ARG A 38 2.64 -9.50 15.04
N VAL A 39 1.52 -10.21 15.03
CA VAL A 39 0.62 -10.39 16.18
C VAL A 39 0.46 -11.87 16.45
N ILE A 40 0.61 -12.28 17.72
CA ILE A 40 0.33 -13.64 18.17
C ILE A 40 -0.95 -13.62 18.99
N LEU A 41 -1.97 -14.34 18.55
CA LEU A 41 -3.27 -14.43 19.20
C LEU A 41 -3.70 -15.89 19.26
N GLU A 42 -3.97 -16.40 20.47
CA GLU A 42 -4.42 -17.78 20.70
C GLU A 42 -3.52 -18.86 20.05
N GLY A 43 -2.20 -18.61 20.01
CA GLY A 43 -1.22 -19.51 19.38
C GLY A 43 -1.10 -19.35 17.87
N GLN A 44 -1.97 -18.57 17.22
CA GLN A 44 -1.92 -18.27 15.81
C GLN A 44 -1.11 -16.99 15.54
N THR A 45 -0.38 -16.98 14.42
CA THR A 45 0.42 -15.82 13.99
C THR A 45 -0.28 -15.08 12.86
N TYR A 46 -0.35 -13.75 12.99
CA TYR A 46 -0.89 -12.84 12.00
C TYR A 46 0.12 -11.76 11.65
N ILE A 47 0.03 -11.27 10.42
CA ILE A 47 0.67 -10.04 9.96
C ILE A 47 -0.39 -8.95 9.89
N VAL A 48 -0.07 -7.80 10.47
CA VAL A 48 -0.86 -6.58 10.40
C VAL A 48 0.00 -5.49 9.80
N ASP A 49 -0.54 -4.81 8.80
CA ASP A 49 0.07 -3.69 8.12
C ASP A 49 -1.00 -2.62 7.90
N GLY A 50 -0.80 -1.42 8.46
CA GLY A 50 -1.68 -0.28 8.25
C GLY A 50 -1.03 0.84 7.43
N GLY A 51 0.10 0.56 6.78
CA GLY A 51 1.01 1.58 6.23
C GLY A 51 1.42 1.38 4.78
N PHE A 52 1.07 0.28 4.10
CA PHE A 52 1.43 0.12 2.68
C PHE A 52 0.60 1.01 1.75
N GLY A 53 -0.72 1.08 1.99
CA GLY A 53 -1.62 1.99 1.28
C GLY A 53 -2.11 1.53 -0.11
N VAL A 54 -2.77 2.46 -0.80
CA VAL A 54 -3.41 2.30 -2.12
C VAL A 54 -4.27 1.03 -2.24
N ASP A 55 -4.32 0.36 -3.39
CA ASP A 55 -5.07 -0.88 -3.60
C ASP A 55 -4.36 -2.14 -3.08
N TYR A 56 -3.16 -2.04 -2.50
CA TYR A 56 -2.44 -3.17 -1.90
C TYR A 56 -2.66 -3.31 -0.39
N GLN A 57 -3.35 -2.34 0.22
CA GLN A 57 -3.62 -2.33 1.64
C GLN A 57 -4.54 -3.49 2.04
N MET A 58 -4.04 -4.41 2.87
CA MET A 58 -4.89 -5.38 3.56
C MET A 58 -5.87 -4.67 4.51
N ARG A 59 -7.09 -5.18 4.64
CA ARG A 59 -8.13 -4.66 5.55
C ARG A 59 -8.37 -5.51 6.77
N GLN A 60 -7.84 -6.72 6.77
CA GLN A 60 -7.93 -7.66 7.88
C GLN A 60 -6.52 -8.19 8.18
N PRO A 61 -6.22 -8.54 9.45
CA PRO A 61 -5.02 -9.27 9.78
C PRO A 61 -4.88 -10.50 8.88
N MET A 62 -3.68 -10.69 8.33
CA MET A 62 -3.38 -11.80 7.45
C MET A 62 -2.77 -12.93 8.26
N GLU A 63 -3.42 -14.09 8.28
CA GLU A 63 -2.88 -15.26 8.94
C GLU A 63 -1.60 -15.73 8.23
N LEU A 64 -0.56 -16.03 9.01
CA LEU A 64 0.75 -16.39 8.47
C LEU A 64 0.80 -17.88 8.10
N ILE A 65 0.07 -18.25 7.05
CA ILE A 65 0.04 -19.60 6.46
C ILE A 65 0.45 -19.50 4.99
N SER A 66 1.46 -20.28 4.61
CA SER A 66 1.93 -20.35 3.23
C SER A 66 0.85 -20.92 2.31
N GLU A 67 0.72 -20.36 1.11
CA GLU A 67 -0.18 -20.74 0.03
C GLU A 67 -1.69 -20.61 0.34
N LYS A 68 -2.05 -20.08 1.51
CA LYS A 68 -3.44 -19.82 1.87
C LYS A 68 -3.95 -18.56 1.17
N ASN A 69 -4.91 -18.73 0.28
CA ASN A 69 -5.70 -17.62 -0.26
C ASN A 69 -6.55 -16.99 0.86
N GLN A 70 -6.43 -15.67 1.02
CA GLN A 70 -7.14 -14.89 2.03
C GLN A 70 -7.92 -13.77 1.32
N PRO A 71 -9.18 -14.04 0.91
CA PRO A 71 -10.04 -13.05 0.28
C PRO A 71 -10.37 -11.91 1.23
N GLN A 72 -10.16 -10.68 0.78
CA GLN A 72 -10.57 -9.46 1.47
C GLN A 72 -11.23 -8.51 0.45
N ALA A 73 -11.85 -7.42 0.91
CA ALA A 73 -12.52 -6.47 0.02
C ALA A 73 -11.62 -5.94 -1.12
N PRO A 74 -10.33 -5.60 -0.90
CA PRO A 74 -9.43 -5.16 -1.98
C PRO A 74 -9.03 -6.26 -2.95
N GLY A 75 -9.29 -7.54 -2.64
CA GLY A 75 -8.86 -8.70 -3.41
C GLY A 75 -8.34 -9.85 -2.56
N ILE A 76 -7.80 -10.86 -3.24
CA ILE A 76 -7.25 -12.05 -2.60
C ILE A 76 -5.75 -11.82 -2.36
N PHE A 77 -5.35 -11.89 -1.10
CA PHE A 77 -3.96 -11.89 -0.69
C PHE A 77 -3.49 -13.31 -0.40
N CYS A 78 -2.20 -13.56 -0.55
CA CYS A 78 -1.61 -14.86 -0.28
C CYS A 78 -0.17 -14.66 0.19
N PHE A 79 0.23 -15.43 1.18
CA PHE A 79 1.63 -15.55 1.55
C PHE A 79 2.24 -16.78 0.90
N THR A 80 3.50 -16.70 0.49
CA THR A 80 4.31 -17.89 0.18
C THR A 80 5.54 -17.86 1.07
N GLU A 81 5.93 -19.01 1.59
CA GLU A 81 7.13 -19.18 2.40
C GLU A 81 8.15 -20.01 1.62
N LYS A 82 9.41 -19.59 1.66
CA LYS A 82 10.53 -20.34 1.11
C LYS A 82 11.80 -20.01 1.90
N ASP A 83 12.44 -21.04 2.45
CA ASP A 83 13.74 -20.98 3.12
C ASP A 83 13.79 -19.92 4.26
N GLY A 84 12.70 -19.78 5.03
CA GLY A 84 12.55 -18.81 6.11
C GLY A 84 12.12 -17.40 5.68
N VAL A 85 11.91 -17.20 4.37
CA VAL A 85 11.49 -15.91 3.79
C VAL A 85 10.03 -15.97 3.37
N TRP A 86 9.26 -14.98 3.80
CA TRP A 86 7.84 -14.84 3.50
C TRP A 86 7.64 -13.79 2.42
N TYR A 87 6.75 -14.07 1.47
CA TYR A 87 6.42 -13.20 0.35
C TYR A 87 4.93 -12.89 0.36
N LEU A 88 4.57 -11.62 0.33
CA LEU A 88 3.17 -11.21 0.14
C LEU A 88 2.89 -10.98 -1.34
N HIS A 89 1.83 -11.64 -1.81
CA HIS A 89 1.28 -11.47 -3.14
C HIS A 89 -0.20 -11.10 -3.06
N LYS A 90 -0.68 -10.40 -4.09
CA LYS A 90 -2.10 -10.09 -4.28
C LYS A 90 -2.54 -10.47 -5.69
N ALA A 91 -3.64 -11.21 -5.81
CA ALA A 91 -4.23 -11.52 -7.10
C ALA A 91 -4.69 -10.22 -7.81
N LYS A 92 -4.38 -10.08 -9.11
CA LYS A 92 -4.90 -8.95 -9.89
C LYS A 92 -6.40 -9.08 -10.08
N ARG A 93 -7.08 -7.94 -9.92
CA ARG A 93 -8.49 -7.76 -10.23
C ARG A 93 -8.62 -7.06 -11.59
N LYS A 94 -9.72 -7.32 -12.30
CA LYS A 94 -10.06 -6.54 -13.51
C LYS A 94 -10.31 -5.10 -13.10
N LYS A 95 -9.86 -4.13 -13.90
CA LYS A 95 -10.10 -2.71 -13.64
C LYS A 95 -10.79 -2.08 -14.83
N PHE A 96 -11.82 -1.29 -14.55
CA PHE A 96 -12.49 -0.45 -15.54
C PHE A 96 -12.19 1.00 -15.22
N ARG A 97 -11.48 1.67 -16.14
CA ARG A 97 -10.94 3.01 -15.90
C ARG A 97 -11.71 4.04 -16.69
N MET A 98 -12.12 5.10 -15.99
CA MET A 98 -12.84 6.24 -16.55
C MET A 98 -12.20 7.53 -16.09
N ASP A 99 -12.34 8.60 -16.88
CA ASP A 99 -12.09 9.95 -16.41
C ASP A 99 -13.32 10.53 -15.69
N SER A 100 -13.22 11.78 -15.24
CA SER A 100 -14.32 12.50 -14.60
C SER A 100 -15.50 12.83 -15.52
N GLU A 101 -15.35 12.67 -16.83
CA GLU A 101 -16.40 12.88 -17.85
C GLU A 101 -17.02 11.56 -18.31
N ASN A 102 -16.75 10.45 -17.59
CA ASN A 102 -17.16 9.09 -17.94
C ASN A 102 -16.62 8.59 -19.29
N LYS A 103 -15.54 9.16 -19.81
CA LYS A 103 -14.86 8.61 -20.98
C LYS A 103 -14.03 7.41 -20.54
N ILE A 104 -14.21 6.30 -21.27
CA ILE A 104 -13.48 5.06 -21.01
C ILE A 104 -12.02 5.26 -21.41
N LEU A 105 -11.11 5.15 -20.45
CA LEU A 105 -9.68 5.30 -20.67
C LEU A 105 -9.06 3.96 -21.11
N CYS A 106 -9.42 2.87 -20.44
CA CYS A 106 -9.13 1.50 -20.86
C CYS A 106 -9.87 0.48 -19.98
N SER A 107 -9.95 -0.75 -20.47
CA SER A 107 -10.36 -1.94 -19.72
C SER A 107 -9.14 -2.86 -19.60
N ASP A 108 -8.74 -3.18 -18.37
CA ASP A 108 -7.67 -4.16 -18.15
C ASP A 108 -8.21 -5.55 -18.51
N VAL A 109 -7.82 -6.08 -19.68
CA VAL A 109 -8.08 -7.48 -20.04
C VAL A 109 -7.09 -8.37 -19.28
N VAL A 110 -7.42 -8.69 -18.02
CA VAL A 110 -6.63 -9.64 -17.21
C VAL A 110 -6.82 -11.04 -17.82
N LYS A 111 -5.92 -11.43 -18.72
CA LYS A 111 -6.02 -12.70 -19.47
C LYS A 111 -5.63 -13.94 -18.68
N ASN A 112 -5.13 -13.83 -17.44
CA ASN A 112 -4.83 -14.93 -16.52
C ASN A 112 -4.78 -14.39 -15.08
N MET A 113 -4.97 -15.26 -14.06
CA MET A 113 -4.81 -14.93 -12.64
C MET A 113 -3.34 -14.59 -12.33
N THR A 114 -2.90 -13.40 -12.72
CA THR A 114 -1.55 -12.91 -12.46
C THR A 114 -1.51 -12.26 -11.09
N CYS A 115 -0.60 -12.70 -10.23
CA CYS A 115 -0.38 -12.06 -8.93
C CYS A 115 0.56 -10.86 -9.08
N LYS A 116 0.38 -9.85 -8.22
CA LYS A 116 1.34 -8.78 -8.00
C LYS A 116 2.13 -9.10 -6.73
N ASN A 117 3.44 -9.03 -6.84
CA ASN A 117 4.35 -9.05 -5.70
C ASN A 117 4.26 -7.73 -4.97
N ILE A 118 4.19 -7.76 -3.64
CA ILE A 118 4.09 -6.56 -2.81
C ILE A 118 5.39 -6.36 -2.03
N TYR A 119 5.72 -7.28 -1.14
CA TYR A 119 6.96 -7.25 -0.35
C TYR A 119 7.38 -8.66 0.08
N LEU A 120 8.61 -8.79 0.54
CA LEU A 120 9.10 -9.97 1.26
C LEU A 120 9.66 -9.59 2.63
N PHE A 121 9.71 -10.53 3.56
CA PHE A 121 10.22 -10.31 4.92
C PHE A 121 10.67 -11.62 5.57
N THR A 122 11.37 -11.50 6.71
CA THR A 122 11.67 -12.63 7.60
C THR A 122 10.98 -12.42 8.94
N LEU A 123 10.91 -13.46 9.77
CA LEU A 123 10.35 -13.36 11.12
C LEU A 123 11.34 -12.88 12.18
N GLN A 124 12.48 -12.34 11.76
CA GLN A 124 13.47 -11.69 12.62
C GLN A 124 12.85 -10.41 13.23
N PRO A 125 12.67 -10.35 14.57
CA PRO A 125 12.14 -9.16 15.22
C PRO A 125 13.02 -7.94 14.97
N LYS A 126 12.39 -6.77 14.89
CA LYS A 126 13.02 -5.46 14.76
C LYS A 126 12.64 -4.56 15.92
N THR A 127 13.48 -3.57 16.14
CA THR A 127 13.20 -2.39 16.96
C THR A 127 12.87 -1.21 16.06
N ILE A 128 12.35 -0.12 16.62
CA ILE A 128 12.09 1.07 15.81
C ILE A 128 13.39 1.71 15.28
N ASP A 129 14.50 1.59 16.03
CA ASP A 129 15.80 2.16 15.68
C ASP A 129 16.40 1.49 14.43
N ASP A 130 16.09 0.21 14.19
CA ASP A 130 16.49 -0.50 12.97
C ASP A 130 15.97 0.16 11.68
N PHE A 131 14.89 0.95 11.76
CA PHE A 131 14.30 1.65 10.62
C PHE A 131 14.88 3.05 10.38
N GLN A 132 15.70 3.58 11.29
CA GLN A 132 16.27 4.92 11.15
C GLN A 132 17.04 5.10 9.83
N PRO A 133 17.91 4.17 9.39
CA PRO A 133 18.61 4.30 8.11
C PRO A 133 17.65 4.33 6.91
N ALA A 134 16.62 3.47 6.91
CA ALA A 134 15.62 3.44 5.86
C ALA A 134 14.80 4.74 5.82
N CYS A 135 14.38 5.26 6.99
CA CYS A 135 13.66 6.52 7.08
C CYS A 135 14.48 7.69 6.53
N LEU A 136 15.77 7.77 6.85
CA LEU A 136 16.66 8.80 6.31
C LEU A 136 16.76 8.66 4.78
N GLN A 137 17.11 7.46 4.31
CA GLN A 137 17.27 7.19 2.87
C GLN A 137 16.01 7.56 2.09
N LEU A 138 14.82 7.12 2.53
CA LEU A 138 13.56 7.40 1.84
C LEU A 138 13.22 8.90 1.78
N GLN A 139 13.72 9.71 2.73
CA GLN A 139 13.46 11.15 2.80
C GLN A 139 14.56 12.01 2.16
N THR A 140 15.76 11.48 1.90
CA THR A 140 16.89 12.28 1.38
C THR A 140 17.47 11.80 0.07
N ASP A 141 17.31 10.52 -0.30
CA ASP A 141 17.80 9.99 -1.57
C ASP A 141 16.99 10.58 -2.74
N PRO A 142 17.61 11.32 -3.69
CA PRO A 142 16.91 11.86 -4.85
C PRO A 142 16.22 10.79 -5.72
N ASN A 143 16.67 9.54 -5.61
CA ASN A 143 16.06 8.39 -6.28
C ASN A 143 14.92 7.75 -5.46
N SER A 144 14.63 8.23 -4.25
CA SER A 144 13.44 7.81 -3.51
C SER A 144 12.18 8.20 -4.27
N MET A 145 11.18 7.32 -4.29
CA MET A 145 9.87 7.68 -4.83
C MET A 145 9.18 8.75 -3.98
N PHE A 146 9.48 8.82 -2.68
CA PHE A 146 8.88 9.76 -1.73
C PHE A 146 9.39 11.20 -1.91
N LEU A 147 10.52 11.40 -2.61
CA LEU A 147 10.99 12.73 -3.04
C LEU A 147 10.59 13.09 -4.47
N ARG A 148 10.02 12.15 -5.23
CA ARG A 148 9.66 12.34 -6.63
C ARG A 148 8.16 12.27 -6.88
N LYS A 149 7.40 11.82 -5.88
CA LYS A 149 5.94 11.77 -5.90
C LYS A 149 5.39 12.13 -4.53
N SER A 150 4.43 13.04 -4.53
CA SER A 150 3.60 13.29 -3.36
C SER A 150 2.37 12.40 -3.42
N VAL A 151 2.17 11.55 -2.41
CA VAL A 151 1.10 10.56 -2.37
C VAL A 151 0.33 10.65 -1.04
N CYS A 152 -0.98 10.50 -1.13
CA CYS A 152 -1.85 10.27 0.02
C CYS A 152 -2.88 9.22 -0.36
N SER A 153 -3.10 8.21 0.48
CA SER A 153 -4.12 7.19 0.25
C SER A 153 -4.95 6.97 1.49
N LEU A 154 -6.27 6.83 1.32
CA LEU A 154 -7.23 6.59 2.39
C LEU A 154 -8.21 5.50 1.96
N GLN A 155 -8.29 4.43 2.74
CA GLN A 155 -9.29 3.39 2.54
C GLN A 155 -10.68 3.95 2.86
N THR A 156 -11.66 3.67 2.00
CA THR A 156 -13.10 3.92 2.25
C THR A 156 -13.80 2.61 2.57
N THR A 157 -15.06 2.67 3.00
CA THR A 157 -15.88 1.47 3.28
C THR A 157 -15.88 0.49 2.11
N ASP A 158 -15.94 0.97 0.88
CA ASP A 158 -16.12 0.19 -0.36
C ASP A 158 -14.97 0.35 -1.38
N GLY A 159 -13.84 0.93 -0.99
CA GLY A 159 -12.84 1.33 -1.96
C GLY A 159 -11.61 2.04 -1.40
N VAL A 160 -10.89 2.75 -2.25
CA VAL A 160 -9.75 3.57 -1.85
C VAL A 160 -9.73 4.88 -2.61
N LEU A 161 -9.42 5.95 -1.87
CA LEU A 161 -9.12 7.27 -2.41
C LEU A 161 -7.60 7.44 -2.43
N VAL A 162 -7.03 7.80 -3.58
CA VAL A 162 -5.60 8.03 -3.74
C VAL A 162 -5.38 9.37 -4.44
N LEU A 163 -4.53 10.22 -3.88
CA LEU A 163 -4.08 11.46 -4.49
C LEU A 163 -2.59 11.33 -4.81
N ILE A 164 -2.22 11.49 -6.07
CA ILE A 164 -0.82 11.47 -6.54
C ILE A 164 -0.53 12.77 -7.29
N GLY A 165 0.27 13.64 -6.71
CA GLY A 165 0.47 15.00 -7.23
C GLY A 165 -0.88 15.72 -7.39
N TRP A 166 -1.28 15.95 -8.64
CA TRP A 166 -2.55 16.58 -9.01
C TRP A 166 -3.65 15.59 -9.37
N VAL A 167 -3.39 14.28 -9.39
CA VAL A 167 -4.36 13.29 -9.86
C VAL A 167 -5.06 12.64 -8.67
N LEU A 168 -6.37 12.87 -8.58
CA LEU A 168 -7.24 12.13 -7.66
C LEU A 168 -7.74 10.86 -8.34
N ILE A 169 -7.62 9.74 -7.66
CA ILE A 169 -8.01 8.42 -8.13
C ILE A 169 -8.96 7.82 -7.09
N GLU A 170 -10.14 7.45 -7.54
CA GLU A 170 -11.17 6.79 -6.74
C GLU A 170 -11.36 5.39 -7.26
N THR A 171 -11.07 4.40 -6.43
CA THR A 171 -11.32 2.99 -6.74
C THR A 171 -12.49 2.50 -5.89
N LYS A 172 -13.50 1.93 -6.52
CA LYS A 172 -14.60 1.22 -5.86
C LYS A 172 -14.47 -0.27 -6.15
N TYR A 173 -14.40 -1.08 -5.11
CA TYR A 173 -14.34 -2.53 -5.23
C TYR A 173 -15.76 -3.06 -5.55
N LYS A 174 -15.91 -3.76 -6.67
CA LYS A 174 -17.11 -4.56 -7.03
C LYS A 174 -16.71 -6.04 -7.05
N ASP A 175 -17.65 -6.96 -7.18
CA ASP A 175 -17.35 -8.38 -6.97
C ASP A 175 -16.25 -8.92 -7.90
N ASP A 176 -16.36 -8.68 -9.21
CA ASP A 176 -15.46 -9.20 -10.25
C ASP A 176 -14.52 -8.16 -10.88
N MET A 177 -14.71 -6.88 -10.53
CA MET A 177 -13.97 -5.76 -11.09
C MET A 177 -13.81 -4.60 -10.11
N ASP A 178 -12.84 -3.74 -10.37
CA ASP A 178 -12.67 -2.47 -9.69
C ASP A 178 -13.04 -1.34 -10.65
N LEU A 179 -13.95 -0.46 -10.23
CA LEU A 179 -14.23 0.78 -10.96
C LEU A 179 -13.23 1.84 -10.51
N VAL A 180 -12.46 2.39 -11.44
CA VAL A 180 -11.41 3.38 -11.17
C VAL A 180 -11.73 4.66 -11.93
N VAL A 181 -12.02 5.72 -11.19
CA VAL A 181 -12.25 7.05 -11.75
C VAL A 181 -11.06 7.93 -11.42
N SER A 182 -10.53 8.65 -12.41
CA SER A 182 -9.44 9.61 -12.19
C SER A 182 -9.80 11.01 -12.65
N LYS A 183 -9.37 12.01 -11.88
CA LYS A 183 -9.54 13.43 -12.17
C LYS A 183 -8.23 14.16 -11.95
N VAL A 184 -7.83 14.98 -12.92
CA VAL A 184 -6.73 15.95 -12.75
C VAL A 184 -7.28 17.19 -12.05
N LEU A 185 -6.58 17.64 -11.03
CA LEU A 185 -6.96 18.76 -10.17
C LEU A 185 -6.02 19.96 -10.39
N THR A 186 -6.55 21.15 -10.17
CA THR A 186 -5.74 22.36 -9.94
C THR A 186 -5.08 22.34 -8.55
N GLY A 187 -4.10 23.21 -8.32
CA GLY A 187 -3.45 23.31 -7.01
C GLY A 187 -4.40 23.70 -5.86
N GLU A 188 -5.40 24.54 -6.13
CA GLU A 188 -6.43 24.93 -5.16
C GLU A 188 -7.36 23.75 -4.83
N GLU A 189 -7.78 23.01 -5.86
CA GLU A 189 -8.59 21.80 -5.68
C GLU A 189 -7.83 20.73 -4.87
N VAL A 190 -6.51 20.57 -5.08
CA VAL A 190 -5.70 19.64 -4.27
C VAL A 190 -5.78 19.99 -2.78
N GLN A 191 -5.62 21.25 -2.41
CA GLN A 191 -5.70 21.67 -1.00
C GLN A 191 -7.10 21.43 -0.41
N LYS A 192 -8.14 21.75 -1.20
CA LYS A 192 -9.53 21.49 -0.81
C LYS A 192 -9.78 19.99 -0.57
N ILE A 193 -9.31 19.13 -1.47
CA ILE A 193 -9.46 17.68 -1.37
C ILE A 193 -8.71 17.10 -0.17
N LEU A 194 -7.47 17.55 0.10
CA LEU A 194 -6.72 17.14 1.30
C LEU A 194 -7.52 17.42 2.58
N LYS A 195 -8.08 18.63 2.71
CA LYS A 195 -8.88 19.02 3.88
C LYS A 195 -10.21 18.27 3.97
N GLU A 196 -10.99 18.27 2.90
CA GLU A 196 -12.38 17.80 2.93
C GLU A 196 -12.48 16.28 2.92
N ARG A 197 -11.64 15.59 2.14
CA ARG A 197 -11.76 14.14 1.91
C ARG A 197 -10.74 13.33 2.67
N PHE A 198 -9.50 13.80 2.76
CA PHE A 198 -8.44 13.11 3.52
C PHE A 198 -8.34 13.57 4.98
N LYS A 199 -9.05 14.64 5.35
CA LYS A 199 -9.00 15.24 6.69
C LYS A 199 -7.59 15.69 7.10
N ILE A 200 -6.79 16.10 6.12
CA ILE A 200 -5.43 16.61 6.30
C ILE A 200 -5.45 18.12 6.15
N GLN A 201 -5.01 18.81 7.19
CA GLN A 201 -4.71 20.25 7.15
C GLN A 201 -3.21 20.42 7.26
N LEU A 202 -2.62 21.18 6.33
CA LEU A 202 -1.18 21.44 6.28
C LEU A 202 -0.91 22.86 6.74
N ASP A 203 0.12 23.04 7.56
CA ASP A 203 0.53 24.37 8.07
C ASP A 203 1.18 25.24 7.00
N LYS A 204 1.72 24.62 5.96
CA LYS A 204 2.37 25.28 4.83
C LYS A 204 1.66 24.95 3.53
N ARG A 205 1.82 25.84 2.55
CA ARG A 205 1.34 25.61 1.19
C ARG A 205 1.97 24.33 0.63
N PHE A 206 1.12 23.38 0.28
CA PHE A 206 1.54 22.15 -0.38
C PHE A 206 1.91 22.41 -1.84
N VAL A 207 3.02 21.84 -2.29
CA VAL A 207 3.46 21.83 -3.68
C VAL A 207 3.38 20.37 -4.15
N PRO A 208 2.37 20.00 -4.95
CA PRO A 208 2.25 18.62 -5.43
C PRO A 208 3.41 18.25 -6.35
N LEU A 209 3.78 16.98 -6.38
CA LEU A 209 4.86 16.47 -7.20
C LEU A 209 4.50 15.10 -7.80
N ASN A 210 4.83 14.89 -9.06
CA ASN A 210 4.74 13.58 -9.72
C ASN A 210 5.69 13.50 -10.91
N THR A 211 6.96 13.20 -10.65
CA THR A 211 8.04 13.14 -11.66
C THR A 211 8.52 11.73 -11.98
N CYS A 212 7.93 10.71 -11.35
CA CYS A 212 8.25 9.29 -11.59
C CYS A 212 7.18 8.57 -12.40
N SER A 213 7.55 7.48 -13.06
CA SER A 213 6.64 6.68 -13.90
C SER A 213 5.39 6.20 -13.15
N VAL A 214 4.29 5.98 -13.86
CA VAL A 214 2.99 5.52 -13.31
C VAL A 214 3.10 4.18 -12.58
N HIS A 215 4.09 3.32 -12.91
CA HIS A 215 4.20 1.96 -12.41
C HIS A 215 4.76 1.80 -10.99
N ARG A 216 5.28 2.87 -10.37
CA ARG A 216 5.81 2.85 -8.99
C ARG A 216 4.75 2.91 -7.87
N PHE A 217 3.49 2.62 -8.20
CA PHE A 217 2.42 2.32 -7.26
C PHE A 217 1.62 1.14 -7.81
#